data_AF-X1HSE5-F1
#
_entry.id   AF-X1HSE5-F1
#
_cell.length_a   1.000
_cell.length_b   1.000
_cell.length_c   1.000
_cell.angle_alpha   90.00
_cell.angle_beta   90.00
_cell.angle_gamma   90.00
#
_symmetry.space_group_name_H-M   'P 1'
#
loop_
_entity.id
_entity.type
_entity.pdbx_description
1 polymer ?
#
loop_
_entity_poly.entity_id
_entity_poly.type
_entity_poly.pdbx_seq_one_letter_code
_entity_poly.pdbx_strand_id
1 'polypeptide(L)'
;DEEGKLAADWQSQWGEHEITDVNFKAGKLTFKRKSKIQDRQWESTFEGTIKAHALSGTITSERGDITAEGKRVGAALVGQWELEITSDSGSRKQLLRVNPDLSGIFGPIAIKKIDLNNDEVAFKTVLEFGEQKFEISFTGKLDDRKLTGELTSSRGTRQVTGQKIRRTPAKQRSRQTRKPFRKPDILFVPTPQEAVDKMLELAEVKKDDLLYDLGCGNGIIVVTAAKRYGCKAVGYDIARKRVKESLANVEKSNVGHLVRIEQRDIFTLDLSKADVITLYLLP
;
A
#
# COMPACT_ATOMS: atom_id res chain seq x y z
N ASP A 1 1.21 18.45 -8.45
CA ASP A 1 2.15 19.54 -8.17
C ASP A 1 2.53 19.48 -6.68
N GLU A 2 3.34 20.44 -6.20
CA GLU A 2 3.76 20.55 -4.80
C GLU A 2 2.58 20.80 -3.84
N GLU A 3 1.42 21.18 -4.37
CA GLU A 3 0.17 21.46 -3.64
C GLU A 3 -0.77 20.25 -3.58
N GLY A 4 -0.38 19.12 -4.15
CA GLY A 4 -1.18 17.90 -4.19
C GLY A 4 -2.31 17.91 -5.22
N LYS A 5 -2.36 18.90 -6.14
CA LYS A 5 -3.26 18.86 -7.29
C LYS A 5 -2.66 17.99 -8.40
N LEU A 6 -3.55 17.44 -9.22
CA LEU A 6 -3.17 16.68 -10.39
C LEU A 6 -2.77 17.64 -11.50
N ALA A 7 -1.62 17.38 -12.12
CA ALA A 7 -1.15 18.07 -13.30
C ALA A 7 -0.93 17.03 -14.41
N ALA A 8 -0.97 17.46 -15.66
CA ALA A 8 -0.74 16.60 -16.80
C ALA A 8 -0.06 17.38 -17.93
N ASP A 9 0.87 16.73 -18.61
CA ASP A 9 1.51 17.23 -19.81
C ASP A 9 1.05 16.40 -21.01
N TRP A 10 0.79 17.06 -22.14
CA TRP A 10 0.42 16.40 -23.38
C TRP A 10 1.51 16.58 -24.43
N GLN A 11 2.24 15.50 -24.71
CA GLN A 11 3.27 15.49 -25.74
C GLN A 11 2.68 14.99 -27.07
N SER A 12 2.87 15.78 -28.12
CA SER A 12 2.38 15.52 -29.48
C SER A 12 3.45 15.90 -30.49
N GLN A 13 3.48 15.21 -31.64
CA GLN A 13 4.31 15.60 -32.78
C GLN A 13 3.77 16.85 -33.50
N TRP A 14 2.55 17.27 -33.18
CA TRP A 14 1.84 18.36 -33.84
C TRP A 14 1.29 19.34 -32.82
N GLY A 15 1.70 20.60 -32.94
CA GLY A 15 1.16 21.72 -32.16
C GLY A 15 1.53 21.72 -30.67
N GLU A 16 1.02 22.74 -30.00
CA GLU A 16 1.16 22.93 -28.56
C GLU A 16 -0.17 22.57 -27.88
N HIS A 17 -0.07 21.90 -26.74
CA HIS A 17 -1.23 21.46 -25.98
C HIS A 17 -1.07 21.85 -24.51
N GLU A 18 -2.09 22.51 -23.98
CA GLU A 18 -2.18 22.85 -22.57
C GLU A 18 -3.31 22.03 -21.94
N ILE A 19 -3.02 21.38 -20.81
CA ILE A 19 -4.00 20.58 -20.06
C ILE A 19 -4.37 21.30 -18.78
N THR A 20 -5.67 21.47 -18.55
CA THR A 20 -6.23 22.12 -17.37
C THR A 20 -7.37 21.28 -16.78
N ASP A 21 -7.83 21.62 -15.58
CA ASP A 21 -8.96 20.97 -14.91
C ASP A 21 -8.82 19.44 -14.77
N VAL A 22 -7.61 18.96 -14.49
CA VAL A 22 -7.35 17.52 -14.32
C VAL A 22 -7.99 17.02 -13.04
N ASN A 23 -8.96 16.11 -13.19
CA ASN A 23 -9.63 15.46 -12.07
C ASN A 23 -9.60 13.95 -12.23
N PHE A 24 -9.14 13.24 -11.20
CA PHE A 24 -9.13 11.79 -11.16
C PHE A 24 -9.77 11.29 -9.88
N LYS A 25 -10.95 10.68 -10.00
CA LYS A 25 -11.69 10.14 -8.86
C LYS A 25 -12.33 8.81 -9.22
N ALA A 26 -12.12 7.81 -8.37
CA ALA A 26 -12.70 6.47 -8.52
C ALA A 26 -12.47 5.83 -9.91
N GLY A 27 -11.31 6.09 -10.52
CA GLY A 27 -10.97 5.55 -11.85
C GLY A 27 -11.51 6.34 -13.02
N LYS A 28 -12.33 7.38 -12.80
CA LYS A 28 -12.75 8.34 -13.84
C LYS A 28 -11.71 9.46 -13.93
N LEU A 29 -11.21 9.71 -15.14
CA LEU A 29 -10.30 10.80 -15.47
C LEU A 29 -11.04 11.80 -16.35
N THR A 30 -10.97 13.08 -16.00
CA THR A 30 -11.45 14.19 -16.83
C THR A 30 -10.40 15.29 -16.88
N PHE A 31 -10.25 15.94 -18.03
CA PHE A 31 -9.42 17.15 -18.17
C PHE A 31 -9.88 17.94 -19.39
N LYS A 32 -9.56 19.24 -19.39
CA LYS A 32 -9.68 20.09 -20.58
C LYS A 32 -8.33 20.17 -21.28
N ARG A 33 -8.38 20.24 -22.61
CA ARG A 33 -7.21 20.38 -23.48
C ARG A 33 -7.44 21.53 -24.44
N LYS A 34 -6.58 22.52 -24.36
CA LYS A 34 -6.46 23.59 -25.34
C LYS A 34 -5.34 23.24 -26.31
N SER A 35 -5.64 23.22 -27.60
CA SER A 35 -4.69 22.85 -28.65
C SER A 35 -4.45 24.03 -29.57
N LYS A 36 -3.19 24.32 -29.87
CA LYS A 36 -2.78 25.35 -30.82
C LYS A 36 -1.93 24.70 -31.91
N ILE A 37 -2.41 24.71 -33.14
CA ILE A 37 -1.68 24.21 -34.31
C ILE A 37 -1.60 25.37 -35.32
N GLN A 38 -0.38 25.88 -35.55
CA GLN A 38 -0.16 27.12 -36.32
C GLN A 38 -1.00 28.27 -35.75
N ASP A 39 -1.86 28.91 -36.56
CA ASP A 39 -2.72 30.03 -36.17
C ASP A 39 -4.10 29.59 -35.66
N ARG A 40 -4.38 28.28 -35.59
CA ARG A 40 -5.68 27.76 -35.18
C ARG A 40 -5.64 27.24 -33.75
N GLN A 41 -6.61 27.65 -32.96
CA GLN A 41 -6.81 27.20 -31.59
C GLN A 41 -8.19 26.58 -31.43
N TRP A 42 -8.28 25.50 -30.66
CA TRP A 42 -9.55 24.92 -30.24
C TRP A 42 -9.42 24.29 -28.86
N GLU A 43 -10.57 24.11 -28.23
CA GLU A 43 -10.69 23.44 -26.95
C GLU A 43 -11.38 22.10 -27.11
N SER A 44 -11.04 21.18 -26.20
CA SER A 44 -11.61 19.86 -26.14
C SER A 44 -11.66 19.39 -24.69
N THR A 45 -12.63 18.56 -24.36
CA THR A 45 -12.72 17.92 -23.04
C THR A 45 -12.54 16.42 -23.21
N PHE A 46 -11.69 15.83 -22.39
CA PHE A 46 -11.58 14.38 -22.29
C PHE A 46 -12.40 13.89 -21.11
N GLU A 47 -13.22 12.86 -21.34
CA GLU A 47 -13.84 12.05 -20.30
C GLU A 47 -13.55 10.58 -20.52
N GLY A 48 -12.97 9.93 -19.52
CA GLY A 48 -12.65 8.52 -19.65
C GLY A 48 -12.44 7.81 -18.33
N THR A 49 -12.05 6.54 -18.45
CA THR A 49 -11.74 5.67 -17.33
C THR A 49 -10.34 5.09 -17.46
N ILE A 50 -9.64 5.02 -16.33
CA ILE A 50 -8.41 4.26 -16.18
C ILE A 50 -8.74 2.96 -15.45
N LYS A 51 -8.55 1.83 -16.13
CA LYS A 51 -8.64 0.50 -15.53
C LYS A 51 -7.29 -0.20 -15.64
N ALA A 52 -6.70 -0.49 -14.49
CA ALA A 52 -5.34 -1.02 -14.39
C ALA A 52 -4.31 -0.15 -15.16
N HIS A 53 -3.92 -0.56 -16.36
CA HIS A 53 -2.94 0.13 -17.20
C HIS A 53 -3.52 0.63 -18.53
N ALA A 54 -4.84 0.50 -18.72
CA ALA A 54 -5.55 0.96 -19.90
C ALA A 54 -6.33 2.25 -19.60
N LEU A 55 -6.25 3.20 -20.53
CA LEU A 55 -7.07 4.39 -20.61
C LEU A 55 -8.08 4.19 -21.75
N SER A 56 -9.34 4.49 -21.51
CA SER A 56 -10.38 4.53 -22.55
C SER A 56 -11.30 5.70 -22.28
N GLY A 57 -11.70 6.45 -23.30
CA GLY A 57 -12.60 7.57 -23.14
C GLY A 57 -12.93 8.26 -24.45
N THR A 58 -13.55 9.43 -24.33
CA THR A 58 -13.96 10.25 -25.46
C THR A 58 -13.38 11.65 -25.30
N ILE A 59 -12.85 12.19 -26.39
CA ILE A 59 -12.48 13.59 -26.54
C ILE A 59 -13.61 14.29 -27.29
N THR A 60 -14.29 15.20 -26.63
CA THR A 60 -15.38 16.00 -27.20
C THR A 60 -14.88 17.39 -27.56
N SER A 61 -15.23 17.85 -28.76
CA SER A 61 -14.90 19.18 -29.27
C SER A 61 -15.97 19.70 -30.22
N GLU A 62 -15.87 20.96 -30.64
CA GLU A 62 -16.75 21.53 -31.68
C GLU A 62 -16.68 20.78 -33.02
N ARG A 63 -15.63 20.00 -33.25
CA ARG A 63 -15.46 19.16 -34.45
C ARG A 63 -16.07 17.76 -34.30
N GLY A 64 -16.72 17.49 -33.18
CA GLY A 64 -17.31 16.20 -32.83
C GLY A 64 -16.52 15.42 -31.78
N ASP A 65 -16.99 14.19 -31.58
CA ASP A 65 -16.49 13.25 -30.58
C ASP A 65 -15.49 12.26 -31.18
N ILE A 66 -14.38 12.05 -30.49
CA ILE A 66 -13.31 11.13 -30.90
C ILE A 66 -13.06 10.13 -29.77
N THR A 67 -13.10 8.84 -30.07
CA THR A 67 -12.71 7.82 -29.09
C THR A 67 -11.19 7.84 -28.89
N ALA A 68 -10.74 7.79 -27.64
CA ALA A 68 -9.34 7.77 -27.26
C ALA A 68 -9.03 6.56 -26.39
N GLU A 69 -8.03 5.79 -26.81
CA GLU A 69 -7.50 4.64 -26.07
C GLU A 69 -6.02 4.85 -25.80
N GLY A 70 -5.56 4.36 -24.65
CA GLY A 70 -4.16 4.49 -24.26
C GLY A 70 -3.70 3.33 -23.39
N LYS A 71 -2.40 3.05 -23.42
CA LYS A 71 -1.73 2.11 -22.52
C LYS A 71 -0.67 2.86 -21.73
N ARG A 72 -0.59 2.61 -20.43
CA ARG A 72 0.44 3.19 -19.57
C ARG A 72 1.82 2.72 -20.04
N VAL A 73 2.68 3.68 -20.38
CA VAL A 73 4.10 3.43 -20.64
C VAL A 73 4.74 2.84 -19.38
N GLY A 74 5.49 1.75 -19.54
CA GLY A 74 6.13 1.04 -18.43
C GLY A 74 5.23 0.17 -17.56
N ALA A 75 3.98 -0.09 -17.97
CA ALA A 75 3.09 -1.02 -17.26
C ALA A 75 3.73 -2.40 -16.98
N ALA A 76 4.52 -2.91 -17.94
CA ALA A 76 5.26 -4.17 -17.77
C ALA A 76 6.31 -4.09 -16.65
N LEU A 77 6.93 -2.93 -16.43
CA LEU A 77 7.92 -2.72 -15.38
C LEU A 77 7.30 -2.48 -14.00
N VAL A 78 6.13 -1.85 -13.92
CA VAL A 78 5.46 -1.54 -12.65
C VAL A 78 5.12 -2.83 -11.88
N GLY A 79 5.51 -2.88 -10.60
CA GLY A 79 5.26 -4.04 -9.74
C GLY A 79 6.40 -4.36 -8.78
N GLN A 80 6.40 -5.59 -8.26
CA GLN A 80 7.45 -6.11 -7.40
C GLN A 80 8.27 -7.15 -8.17
N TRP A 81 9.57 -7.11 -7.98
CA TRP A 81 10.56 -7.93 -8.66
C TRP A 81 11.48 -8.54 -7.60
N GLU A 82 11.77 -9.83 -7.77
CA GLU A 82 12.86 -10.50 -7.06
C GLU A 82 14.06 -10.50 -8.00
N LEU A 83 15.14 -9.82 -7.61
CA LEU A 83 16.38 -9.70 -8.36
C LEU A 83 17.44 -10.58 -7.71
N GLU A 84 17.93 -11.56 -8.45
CA GLU A 84 19.11 -12.34 -8.11
C GLU A 84 20.35 -11.65 -8.68
N ILE A 85 21.25 -11.25 -7.79
CA ILE A 85 22.48 -10.54 -8.10
C ILE A 85 23.63 -11.53 -7.89
N THR A 86 24.34 -11.86 -8.97
CA THR A 86 25.42 -12.84 -8.96
C THR A 86 26.77 -12.16 -8.90
N SER A 87 27.66 -12.70 -8.06
CA SER A 87 29.06 -12.32 -7.96
C SER A 87 29.93 -13.56 -7.81
N ASP A 88 31.25 -13.40 -7.92
CA ASP A 88 32.22 -14.50 -7.81
C ASP A 88 32.14 -15.24 -6.45
N SER A 89 31.64 -14.56 -5.40
CA SER A 89 31.46 -15.12 -4.05
C SER A 89 30.07 -15.68 -3.77
N GLY A 90 29.17 -15.71 -4.77
CA GLY A 90 27.82 -16.25 -4.66
C GLY A 90 26.72 -15.31 -5.17
N SER A 91 25.47 -15.81 -5.14
CA SER A 91 24.28 -15.04 -5.50
C SER A 91 23.52 -14.55 -4.27
N ARG A 92 22.93 -13.36 -4.37
CA ARG A 92 22.04 -12.81 -3.34
C ARG A 92 20.75 -12.30 -3.96
N LYS A 93 19.64 -12.47 -3.25
CA LYS A 93 18.33 -11.94 -3.66
C LYS A 93 18.11 -10.54 -3.10
N GLN A 94 17.53 -9.67 -3.92
CA GLN A 94 17.15 -8.31 -3.55
C GLN A 94 15.79 -7.97 -4.16
N LEU A 95 14.97 -7.23 -3.42
CA LEU A 95 13.68 -6.78 -3.93
C LEU A 95 13.82 -5.46 -4.69
N LEU A 96 13.16 -5.36 -5.85
CA LEU A 96 12.90 -4.10 -6.53
C LEU A 96 11.39 -3.88 -6.59
N ARG A 97 10.94 -2.73 -6.09
CA ARG A 97 9.56 -2.27 -6.23
C ARG A 97 9.55 -1.06 -7.15
N VAL A 98 8.76 -1.14 -8.22
CA VAL A 98 8.53 -0.06 -9.18
C VAL A 98 7.11 0.46 -9.03
N ASN A 99 6.98 1.76 -8.80
CA ASN A 99 5.73 2.47 -8.64
C ASN A 99 5.17 2.94 -10.01
N PRO A 100 3.88 3.30 -10.11
CA PRO A 100 3.26 3.71 -11.36
C PRO A 100 3.82 4.98 -12.02
N ASP A 101 4.54 5.80 -11.25
CA ASP A 101 5.25 7.02 -11.67
C ASP A 101 6.71 6.75 -12.07
N LEU A 102 7.10 5.46 -12.18
CA LEU A 102 8.48 5.01 -12.45
C LEU A 102 9.49 5.44 -11.39
N SER A 103 9.04 5.78 -10.17
CA SER A 103 9.89 5.75 -8.98
C SER A 103 9.94 4.33 -8.39
N GLY A 104 10.78 4.10 -7.39
CA GLY A 104 10.84 2.78 -6.77
C GLY A 104 11.67 2.68 -5.51
N ILE A 105 11.86 1.44 -5.08
CA ILE A 105 12.76 1.09 -3.99
C ILE A 105 13.52 -0.17 -4.39
N PHE A 106 14.85 -0.13 -4.30
CA PHE A 106 15.73 -1.27 -4.47
C PHE A 106 16.34 -1.66 -3.13
N GLY A 107 15.88 -2.79 -2.58
CA GLY A 107 16.13 -3.17 -1.19
C GLY A 107 15.58 -2.12 -0.22
N PRO A 108 16.43 -1.47 0.60
CA PRO A 108 16.02 -0.34 1.44
C PRO A 108 16.19 1.03 0.77
N ILE A 109 16.69 1.10 -0.47
CA ILE A 109 17.16 2.35 -1.10
C ILE A 109 16.10 2.91 -2.04
N ALA A 110 15.70 4.17 -1.84
CA ALA A 110 14.73 4.84 -2.69
C ALA A 110 15.32 5.21 -4.06
N ILE A 111 14.62 4.85 -5.13
CA ILE A 111 14.92 5.25 -6.50
C ILE A 111 13.96 6.38 -6.88
N LYS A 112 14.52 7.57 -7.15
CA LYS A 112 13.71 8.74 -7.53
C LYS A 112 13.07 8.59 -8.91
N LYS A 113 13.80 8.01 -9.85
CA LYS A 113 13.36 7.84 -11.24
C LYS A 113 14.02 6.61 -11.86
N ILE A 114 13.23 5.87 -12.62
CA ILE A 114 13.64 4.76 -13.46
C ILE A 114 13.36 5.18 -14.91
N ASP A 115 14.41 5.25 -15.71
CA ASP A 115 14.30 5.54 -17.14
C ASP A 115 13.93 4.25 -17.87
N LEU A 116 12.95 4.35 -18.78
CA LEU A 116 12.47 3.25 -19.60
C LEU A 116 12.36 3.72 -21.05
N ASN A 117 13.20 3.17 -21.93
CA ASN A 117 13.19 3.41 -23.36
C ASN A 117 12.90 2.09 -24.09
N ASN A 118 11.67 1.90 -24.54
CA ASN A 118 11.17 0.60 -25.01
C ASN A 118 11.35 -0.48 -23.94
N ASP A 119 12.30 -1.39 -24.17
CA ASP A 119 12.62 -2.49 -23.26
C ASP A 119 13.87 -2.20 -22.41
N GLU A 120 14.58 -1.09 -22.66
CA GLU A 120 15.77 -0.71 -21.90
C GLU A 120 15.38 -0.01 -20.60
N VAL A 121 15.88 -0.54 -19.48
CA VAL A 121 15.61 -0.05 -18.13
C VAL A 121 16.91 0.44 -17.52
N ALA A 122 16.91 1.67 -16.99
CA ALA A 122 18.03 2.20 -16.26
C ALA A 122 17.58 2.94 -15.00
N PHE A 123 18.36 2.85 -13.93
CA PHE A 123 18.18 3.71 -12.77
C PHE A 123 19.49 3.95 -12.04
N LYS A 124 19.55 5.08 -11.34
CA LYS A 124 20.66 5.42 -10.44
C LYS A 124 20.11 5.74 -9.06
N THR A 125 20.85 5.33 -8.04
CA THR A 125 20.50 5.61 -6.66
C THR A 125 21.75 5.75 -5.81
N VAL A 126 21.64 6.47 -4.70
CA VAL A 126 22.72 6.67 -3.75
C VAL A 126 22.29 6.12 -2.40
N LEU A 127 23.12 5.26 -1.82
CA LEU A 127 23.00 4.84 -0.43
C LEU A 127 23.90 5.74 0.42
N GLU A 128 23.32 6.40 1.40
CA GLU A 128 24.06 7.23 2.36
C GLU A 128 24.19 6.45 3.68
N PHE A 129 25.42 6.35 4.21
CA PHE A 129 25.71 5.72 5.49
C PHE A 129 26.65 6.63 6.28
N GLY A 130 26.09 7.41 7.21
CA GLY A 130 26.83 8.52 7.84
C GLY A 130 27.22 9.57 6.79
N GLU A 131 28.51 9.90 6.71
CA GLU A 131 29.05 10.84 5.71
C GLU A 131 29.39 10.17 4.36
N GLN A 132 29.36 8.84 4.29
CA GLN A 132 29.76 8.11 3.09
C GLN A 132 28.59 7.92 2.11
N LYS A 133 28.85 8.21 0.84
CA LYS A 133 27.90 8.02 -0.27
C LYS A 133 28.34 6.89 -1.17
N PHE A 134 27.44 5.94 -1.41
CA PHE A 134 27.66 4.81 -2.31
C PHE A 134 26.69 4.90 -3.48
N GLU A 135 27.21 5.22 -4.66
CA GLU A 135 26.42 5.22 -5.89
C GLU A 135 26.22 3.80 -6.42
N ILE A 136 24.98 3.51 -6.81
CA ILE A 136 24.56 2.26 -7.44
C ILE A 136 23.80 2.63 -8.71
N SER A 137 24.18 2.02 -9.82
CA SER A 137 23.48 2.14 -11.08
C SER A 137 23.10 0.77 -11.61
N PHE A 138 21.97 0.70 -12.30
CA PHE A 138 21.49 -0.48 -12.99
C PHE A 138 21.21 -0.13 -14.44
N THR A 139 21.62 -1.01 -15.35
CA THR A 139 21.27 -0.97 -16.77
C THR A 139 20.84 -2.36 -17.21
N GLY A 140 19.70 -2.47 -17.88
CA GLY A 140 19.18 -3.78 -18.27
C GLY A 140 18.07 -3.72 -19.30
N LYS A 141 17.52 -4.89 -19.60
CA LYS A 141 16.43 -5.14 -20.52
C LYS A 141 15.27 -5.83 -19.83
N LEU A 142 14.07 -5.37 -20.15
CA LEU A 142 12.81 -5.92 -19.72
C LEU A 142 12.24 -6.79 -20.84
N ASP A 143 12.04 -8.06 -20.56
CA ASP A 143 11.33 -9.00 -21.42
C ASP A 143 10.13 -9.55 -20.65
N ASP A 144 8.99 -8.88 -20.80
CA ASP A 144 7.73 -9.14 -20.10
C ASP A 144 7.87 -9.22 -18.55
N ARG A 145 8.14 -10.42 -18.04
CA ARG A 145 8.27 -10.74 -16.61
C ARG A 145 9.69 -11.02 -16.16
N LYS A 146 10.66 -10.84 -17.06
CA LYS A 146 12.08 -11.04 -16.81
C LYS A 146 12.81 -9.71 -16.95
N LEU A 147 13.65 -9.41 -15.98
CA LEU A 147 14.53 -8.23 -16.02
C LEU A 147 15.97 -8.73 -15.98
N THR A 148 16.77 -8.45 -16.99
CA THR A 148 18.18 -8.87 -17.04
C THR A 148 19.08 -7.69 -17.26
N GLY A 149 20.21 -7.63 -16.58
CA GLY A 149 21.13 -6.51 -16.75
C GLY A 149 22.27 -6.55 -15.77
N GLU A 150 22.89 -5.40 -15.59
CA GLU A 150 24.07 -5.24 -14.77
C GLU A 150 23.85 -4.18 -13.70
N LEU A 151 24.36 -4.47 -12.50
CA LEU A 151 24.40 -3.55 -11.38
C LEU A 151 25.84 -3.11 -11.15
N THR A 152 26.12 -1.82 -11.32
CA THR A 152 27.44 -1.23 -11.10
C THR A 152 27.45 -0.44 -9.81
N SER A 153 28.48 -0.68 -8.99
CA SER A 153 28.75 0.03 -7.74
C SER A 153 30.26 0.25 -7.59
N SER A 154 30.68 0.95 -6.53
CA SER A 154 32.12 1.08 -6.19
C SER A 154 32.84 -0.25 -5.97
N ARG A 155 32.11 -1.36 -5.74
CA ARG A 155 32.64 -2.72 -5.58
C ARG A 155 32.66 -3.53 -6.88
N GLY A 156 32.46 -2.88 -8.03
CA GLY A 156 32.43 -3.51 -9.35
C GLY A 156 31.02 -3.73 -9.91
N THR A 157 30.98 -4.34 -11.09
CA THR A 157 29.78 -4.67 -11.85
C THR A 157 29.35 -6.11 -11.60
N ARG A 158 28.04 -6.34 -11.45
CA ARG A 158 27.45 -7.65 -11.13
C ARG A 158 26.28 -7.94 -12.05
N GLN A 159 26.17 -9.18 -12.48
CA GLN A 159 25.04 -9.63 -13.30
C GLN A 159 23.79 -9.76 -12.44
N VAL A 160 22.66 -9.32 -13.01
CA VAL A 160 21.35 -9.34 -12.37
C VAL A 160 20.37 -10.06 -13.25
N THR A 161 19.66 -11.02 -12.65
CA THR A 161 18.48 -11.63 -13.25
C THR A 161 17.30 -11.46 -12.33
N GLY A 162 16.19 -10.97 -12.87
CA GLY A 162 15.02 -10.56 -12.14
C GLY A 162 13.79 -11.25 -12.65
N GLN A 163 12.91 -11.67 -11.73
CA GLN A 163 11.59 -12.16 -12.08
C GLN A 163 10.51 -11.30 -11.42
N LYS A 164 9.48 -10.96 -12.20
CA LYS A 164 8.33 -10.24 -11.70
C LYS A 164 7.56 -11.14 -10.76
N ILE A 165 7.49 -10.75 -9.49
CA ILE A 165 6.76 -11.49 -8.46
C ILE A 165 5.29 -11.54 -8.88
N ARG A 166 4.79 -12.76 -9.15
CA ARG A 166 3.35 -12.98 -9.19
C ARG A 166 2.86 -12.63 -7.80
N ARG A 167 2.13 -11.52 -7.69
CA ARG A 167 1.07 -11.48 -6.69
C ARG A 167 0.16 -12.64 -7.04
N THR A 168 0.31 -13.78 -6.37
CA THR A 168 -0.86 -14.59 -6.04
C THR A 168 -1.84 -13.56 -5.51
N PRO A 169 -2.99 -13.30 -6.17
CA PRO A 169 -3.92 -12.27 -5.74
C PRO A 169 -4.16 -12.54 -4.27
N ALA A 170 -3.64 -11.68 -3.40
CA ALA A 170 -3.34 -11.99 -2.00
C ALA A 170 -4.53 -12.69 -1.36
N LYS A 171 -4.52 -14.04 -1.37
CA LYS A 171 -5.69 -14.93 -1.34
C LYS A 171 -6.98 -14.13 -1.32
N GLN A 172 -7.28 -13.42 -2.45
CA GLN A 172 -8.13 -12.22 -2.52
C GLN A 172 -8.85 -12.05 -1.20
N ARG A 173 -8.17 -11.49 -0.16
CA ARG A 173 -8.71 -11.52 1.20
C ARG A 173 -10.01 -10.82 1.00
N SER A 174 -11.10 -11.58 0.97
CA SER A 174 -12.27 -11.16 0.23
C SER A 174 -12.49 -9.76 0.75
N ARG A 175 -12.56 -8.77 -0.14
CA ARG A 175 -13.43 -7.67 0.20
C ARG A 175 -14.78 -8.38 0.31
N GLN A 176 -15.01 -9.02 1.48
CA GLN A 176 -16.27 -8.95 2.16
C GLN A 176 -16.54 -7.46 2.02
N THR A 177 -17.40 -7.15 1.06
CA THR A 177 -18.26 -5.99 1.14
C THR A 177 -18.57 -5.91 2.62
N ARG A 178 -17.89 -4.99 3.33
CA ARG A 178 -18.07 -4.85 4.76
C ARG A 178 -19.55 -4.56 4.84
N LYS A 179 -20.36 -5.56 5.21
CA LYS A 179 -21.74 -5.32 5.58
C LYS A 179 -21.63 -4.15 6.55
N PRO A 180 -22.38 -3.06 6.34
CA PRO A 180 -22.33 -1.94 7.26
C PRO A 180 -22.44 -2.54 8.66
N PHE A 181 -21.44 -2.25 9.51
CA PHE A 181 -21.41 -2.77 10.86
C PHE A 181 -22.75 -2.46 11.49
N ARG A 182 -23.39 -3.45 12.12
CA ARG A 182 -24.60 -3.21 12.90
C ARG A 182 -24.31 -2.07 13.87
N LYS A 183 -25.30 -1.22 14.11
CA LYS A 183 -25.17 -0.21 15.17
C LYS A 183 -24.91 -0.98 16.47
N PRO A 184 -23.98 -0.55 17.33
CA PRO A 184 -23.78 -1.20 18.61
C PRO A 184 -25.10 -1.11 19.39
N ASP A 185 -25.66 -2.26 19.75
CA ASP A 185 -26.90 -2.35 20.53
C ASP A 185 -26.65 -2.12 22.03
N ILE A 186 -25.37 -2.00 22.44
CA ILE A 186 -24.92 -1.97 23.82
C ILE A 186 -24.11 -0.70 24.10
N LEU A 187 -24.36 -0.08 25.25
CA LEU A 187 -23.59 1.05 25.77
C LEU A 187 -22.22 0.60 26.28
N PHE A 188 -21.19 1.39 26.03
CA PHE A 188 -19.86 1.11 26.57
C PHE A 188 -19.80 1.44 28.07
N VAL A 189 -19.55 0.41 28.89
CA VAL A 189 -19.21 0.53 30.30
C VAL A 189 -17.85 -0.16 30.50
N PRO A 190 -16.79 0.56 30.89
CA PRO A 190 -15.49 -0.07 31.09
C PRO A 190 -15.53 -1.02 32.28
N THR A 191 -14.90 -2.18 32.15
CA THR A 191 -14.65 -3.10 33.27
C THR A 191 -13.70 -2.43 34.27
N PRO A 192 -14.04 -2.33 35.57
CA PRO A 192 -13.12 -1.82 36.59
C PRO A 192 -11.79 -2.61 36.61
N GLN A 193 -10.67 -1.92 36.83
CA GLN A 193 -9.33 -2.53 36.76
C GLN A 193 -9.19 -3.75 37.68
N GLU A 194 -9.73 -3.70 38.90
CA GLU A 194 -9.69 -4.82 39.84
C GLU A 194 -10.39 -6.08 39.29
N ALA A 195 -11.52 -5.90 38.59
CA ALA A 195 -12.23 -7.00 37.96
C ALA A 195 -11.47 -7.54 36.75
N VAL A 196 -10.81 -6.68 35.96
CA VAL A 196 -9.89 -7.11 34.89
C VAL A 196 -8.77 -7.97 35.45
N ASP A 197 -8.15 -7.50 36.53
CA ASP A 197 -7.02 -8.17 37.16
C ASP A 197 -7.41 -9.54 37.71
N LYS A 198 -8.57 -9.66 38.36
CA LYS A 198 -9.10 -10.93 38.85
C LYS A 198 -9.54 -11.86 37.73
N MET A 199 -10.14 -11.35 36.67
CA MET A 199 -10.53 -12.16 35.52
C MET A 199 -9.32 -12.80 34.84
N LEU A 200 -8.24 -12.04 34.62
CA LEU A 200 -7.02 -12.56 34.01
C LEU A 200 -6.26 -13.54 34.93
N GLU A 201 -6.32 -13.32 36.24
CA GLU A 201 -5.77 -14.25 37.24
C GLU A 201 -6.55 -15.57 37.25
N LEU A 202 -7.88 -15.53 37.29
CA LEU A 202 -8.74 -16.72 37.27
C LEU A 202 -8.64 -17.51 35.96
N ALA A 203 -8.40 -16.83 34.85
CA ALA A 203 -8.15 -17.46 33.55
C ALA A 203 -6.74 -18.05 33.43
N GLU A 204 -5.90 -17.92 34.46
CA GLU A 204 -4.52 -18.41 34.50
C GLU A 204 -3.69 -18.00 33.28
N VAL A 205 -3.82 -16.74 32.83
CA VAL A 205 -3.16 -16.27 31.59
C VAL A 205 -1.64 -16.41 31.69
N LYS A 206 -1.05 -16.98 30.65
CA LYS A 206 0.40 -17.24 30.49
C LYS A 206 0.96 -16.45 29.33
N LYS A 207 2.29 -16.29 29.33
CA LYS A 207 3.02 -15.55 28.30
C LYS A 207 2.83 -16.09 26.89
N ASP A 208 2.60 -17.39 26.75
CA ASP A 208 2.47 -18.04 25.44
C ASP A 208 1.02 -18.03 24.91
N ASP A 209 0.06 -17.56 25.72
CA ASP A 209 -1.35 -17.53 25.34
C ASP A 209 -1.63 -16.46 24.28
N LEU A 210 -2.62 -16.77 23.44
CA LEU A 210 -3.32 -15.83 22.60
C LEU A 210 -4.69 -15.49 23.21
N LEU A 211 -4.78 -14.31 23.81
CA LEU A 211 -6.02 -13.79 24.42
C LEU A 211 -6.86 -13.00 23.42
N TYR A 212 -8.15 -13.34 23.29
CA TYR A 212 -9.13 -12.56 22.52
C TYR A 212 -10.10 -11.83 23.44
N ASP A 213 -10.25 -10.52 23.26
CA ASP A 213 -11.22 -9.70 23.98
C ASP A 213 -12.34 -9.27 23.05
N LEU A 214 -13.54 -9.77 23.31
CA LEU A 214 -14.71 -9.60 22.45
C LEU A 214 -15.55 -8.41 22.95
N GLY A 215 -15.59 -7.32 22.17
CA GLY A 215 -16.14 -6.05 22.62
C GLY A 215 -15.13 -5.25 23.45
N CYS A 216 -13.89 -5.15 22.96
CA CYS A 216 -12.76 -4.70 23.78
C CYS A 216 -12.83 -3.25 24.27
N GLY A 217 -13.75 -2.43 23.73
CA GLY A 217 -14.01 -1.10 24.25
C GLY A 217 -12.77 -0.19 24.21
N ASN A 218 -12.31 0.27 25.38
CA ASN A 218 -11.09 1.07 25.50
C ASN A 218 -9.79 0.24 25.51
N GLY A 219 -9.87 -1.09 25.39
CA GLY A 219 -8.74 -2.00 25.35
C GLY A 219 -8.09 -2.30 26.71
N ILE A 220 -8.75 -2.00 27.83
CA ILE A 220 -8.17 -2.19 29.17
C ILE A 220 -7.71 -3.64 29.40
N ILE A 221 -8.50 -4.63 29.00
CA ILE A 221 -8.19 -6.05 29.20
C ILE A 221 -6.96 -6.47 28.39
N VAL A 222 -6.94 -6.19 27.07
CA VAL A 222 -5.81 -6.58 26.20
C VAL A 222 -4.51 -5.86 26.56
N VAL A 223 -4.60 -4.61 27.03
CA VAL A 223 -3.45 -3.84 27.52
C VAL A 223 -2.93 -4.43 28.82
N THR A 224 -3.81 -4.73 29.79
CA THR A 224 -3.43 -5.34 31.06
C THR A 224 -2.83 -6.73 30.86
N ALA A 225 -3.43 -7.55 29.99
CA ALA A 225 -2.93 -8.89 29.66
C ALA A 225 -1.50 -8.83 29.10
N ALA A 226 -1.26 -7.98 28.10
CA ALA A 226 0.06 -7.82 27.52
C ALA A 226 1.08 -7.24 28.51
N LYS A 227 0.69 -6.26 29.35
CA LYS A 227 1.59 -5.65 30.33
C LYS A 227 1.99 -6.59 31.47
N ARG A 228 1.02 -7.32 32.03
CA ARG A 228 1.23 -8.14 33.24
C ARG A 228 1.76 -9.53 32.92
N TYR A 229 1.26 -10.14 31.85
CA TYR A 229 1.55 -11.54 31.52
C TYR A 229 2.46 -11.69 30.30
N GLY A 230 2.67 -10.62 29.52
CA GLY A 230 3.51 -10.67 28.32
C GLY A 230 2.90 -11.49 27.17
N CYS A 231 1.62 -11.84 27.28
CA CYS A 231 0.90 -12.65 26.30
C CYS A 231 0.54 -11.83 25.05
N LYS A 232 0.23 -12.54 23.96
CA LYS A 232 -0.34 -11.89 22.78
C LYS A 232 -1.82 -11.65 23.01
N ALA A 233 -2.30 -10.48 22.61
CA ALA A 233 -3.71 -10.16 22.78
C ALA A 233 -4.33 -9.52 21.54
N VAL A 234 -5.59 -9.87 21.25
CA VAL A 234 -6.36 -9.28 20.15
C VAL A 234 -7.69 -8.74 20.68
N GLY A 235 -7.89 -7.44 20.54
CA GLY A 235 -9.16 -6.78 20.88
C GLY A 235 -10.03 -6.61 19.65
N TYR A 236 -11.30 -7.03 19.74
CA TYR A 236 -12.29 -6.84 18.69
C TYR A 236 -13.39 -5.89 19.16
N ASP A 237 -13.67 -4.85 18.40
CA ASP A 237 -14.81 -3.96 18.69
C ASP A 237 -15.47 -3.48 17.40
N ILE A 238 -16.80 -3.42 17.39
CA ILE A 238 -17.59 -3.00 16.23
C ILE A 238 -17.61 -1.47 16.07
N ALA A 239 -17.53 -0.74 17.18
CA ALA A 239 -17.63 0.71 17.24
C ALA A 239 -16.29 1.36 16.91
N ARG A 240 -16.23 2.11 15.80
CA ARG A 240 -15.03 2.83 15.36
C ARG A 240 -14.42 3.74 16.43
N LYS A 241 -15.25 4.35 17.30
CA LYS A 241 -14.80 5.19 18.41
C LYS A 241 -13.98 4.39 19.44
N ARG A 242 -14.47 3.20 19.80
CA ARG A 242 -13.82 2.29 20.77
C ARG A 242 -12.48 1.77 20.22
N VAL A 243 -12.47 1.33 18.96
CA VAL A 243 -11.24 0.91 18.27
C VAL A 243 -10.16 2.01 18.29
N LYS A 244 -10.53 3.27 18.02
CA LYS A 244 -9.58 4.39 18.08
C LYS A 244 -9.03 4.61 19.49
N GLU A 245 -9.90 4.57 20.51
CA GLU A 245 -9.50 4.74 21.91
C GLU A 245 -8.59 3.60 22.39
N SER A 246 -8.92 2.36 22.02
CA SER A 246 -8.12 1.18 22.32
C SER A 246 -6.73 1.23 21.67
N LEU A 247 -6.64 1.62 20.41
CA LEU A 247 -5.35 1.82 19.73
C LEU A 247 -4.47 2.87 20.44
N ALA A 248 -5.06 4.00 20.85
CA ALA A 248 -4.33 5.03 21.59
C ALA A 248 -3.85 4.52 22.96
N ASN A 249 -4.64 3.70 23.65
CA ASN A 249 -4.24 3.10 24.93
C ASN A 249 -3.14 2.04 24.78
N VAL A 250 -3.17 1.25 23.69
CA VAL A 250 -2.11 0.30 23.34
C VAL A 250 -0.79 1.03 23.08
N GLU A 251 -0.84 2.12 22.32
CA GLU A 251 0.32 2.97 22.02
C GLU A 251 0.88 3.63 23.28
N LYS A 252 0.03 4.30 24.07
CA LYS A 252 0.39 4.92 25.35
C LYS A 252 0.99 3.92 26.34
N SER A 253 0.60 2.66 26.23
CA SER A 253 1.08 1.56 27.07
C SER A 253 2.33 0.86 26.55
N ASN A 254 2.81 1.23 25.35
CA ASN A 254 3.96 0.63 24.67
C ASN A 254 3.86 -0.90 24.48
N VAL A 255 2.65 -1.42 24.29
CA VAL A 255 2.39 -2.86 24.10
C VAL A 255 1.96 -3.22 22.67
N GLY A 256 2.13 -2.31 21.71
CA GLY A 256 1.74 -2.53 20.31
C GLY A 256 2.47 -3.70 19.62
N HIS A 257 3.58 -4.17 20.18
CA HIS A 257 4.29 -5.36 19.72
C HIS A 257 3.63 -6.69 20.15
N LEU A 258 2.76 -6.66 21.16
CA LEU A 258 2.01 -7.82 21.67
C LEU A 258 0.50 -7.72 21.38
N VAL A 259 -0.02 -6.50 21.21
CA VAL A 259 -1.46 -6.24 21.11
C VAL A 259 -1.86 -5.80 19.71
N ARG A 260 -2.94 -6.39 19.21
CA ARG A 260 -3.60 -5.98 17.95
C ARG A 260 -5.06 -5.63 18.20
N ILE A 261 -5.53 -4.52 17.62
CA ILE A 261 -6.94 -4.12 17.68
C ILE A 261 -7.56 -4.23 16.29
N GLU A 262 -8.74 -4.85 16.18
CA GLU A 262 -9.46 -5.00 14.92
C GLU A 262 -10.90 -4.52 15.03
N GLN A 263 -11.32 -3.68 14.08
CA GLN A 263 -12.73 -3.34 13.95
C GLN A 263 -13.50 -4.48 13.29
N ARG A 264 -14.26 -5.26 14.06
CA ARG A 264 -15.05 -6.41 13.59
C ARG A 264 -16.33 -6.60 14.39
N ASP A 265 -17.28 -7.31 13.77
CA ASP A 265 -18.44 -7.87 14.45
C ASP A 265 -18.03 -9.19 15.10
N ILE A 266 -18.17 -9.28 16.42
CA ILE A 266 -17.74 -10.43 17.22
C ILE A 266 -18.50 -11.71 16.84
N PHE A 267 -19.73 -11.61 16.34
CA PHE A 267 -20.54 -12.76 15.90
C PHE A 267 -20.03 -13.41 14.60
N THR A 268 -19.06 -12.79 13.94
CA THR A 268 -18.48 -13.26 12.68
C THR A 268 -17.06 -13.78 12.81
N LEU A 269 -16.53 -13.82 14.04
CA LEU A 269 -15.15 -14.18 14.30
C LEU A 269 -14.95 -15.69 14.32
N ASP A 270 -13.82 -16.12 13.77
CA ASP A 270 -13.25 -17.43 14.03
C ASP A 270 -12.46 -17.35 15.34
N LEU A 271 -12.97 -18.02 16.37
CA LEU A 271 -12.40 -18.02 17.73
C LEU A 271 -11.50 -19.23 17.98
N SER A 272 -11.34 -20.14 17.00
CA SER A 272 -10.62 -21.41 17.16
C SER A 272 -9.14 -21.30 17.53
N LYS A 273 -8.56 -20.10 17.41
CA LYS A 273 -7.15 -19.82 17.68
C LYS A 273 -6.89 -19.24 19.05
N ALA A 274 -7.93 -18.82 19.77
CA ALA A 274 -7.75 -18.20 21.07
C ALA A 274 -7.51 -19.27 22.13
N ASP A 275 -6.49 -19.07 22.96
CA ASP A 275 -6.26 -19.88 24.16
C ASP A 275 -7.12 -19.36 25.32
N VAL A 276 -7.36 -18.05 25.35
CA VAL A 276 -8.20 -17.37 26.36
C VAL A 276 -9.16 -16.41 25.67
N ILE A 277 -10.43 -16.39 26.09
CA ILE A 277 -11.44 -15.46 25.59
C ILE A 277 -12.03 -14.68 26.76
N THR A 278 -12.03 -13.36 26.66
CA THR A 278 -12.68 -12.47 27.61
C THR A 278 -13.89 -11.80 26.97
N LEU A 279 -14.95 -11.64 27.76
CA LEU A 279 -16.21 -11.08 27.31
C LEU A 279 -16.87 -10.32 28.46
N TYR A 280 -17.22 -9.06 28.21
CA TYR A 280 -18.09 -8.28 29.09
C TYR A 280 -19.17 -7.61 28.25
N LEU A 281 -20.35 -8.24 28.21
CA LEU A 281 -21.53 -7.76 27.50
C LEU A 281 -22.71 -7.62 28.46
N LEU A 282 -23.66 -6.77 28.09
CA LEU A 282 -24.92 -6.58 28.80
C LEU A 282 -26.03 -7.43 28.13
N PRO A 283 -27.02 -7.94 28.89
CA PRO A 283 -28.17 -8.68 28.38
C PRO A 283 -29.10 -7.83 27.52
#